data_AF-A0A9E4C571-F1
#
_entry.id   AF-A0A9E4C571-F1
#
_cell.length_a   1.000
_cell.length_b   1.000
_cell.length_c   1.000
_cell.angle_alpha   90.00
_cell.angle_beta   90.00
_cell.angle_gamma   90.00
#
_symmetry.space_group_name_H-M   'P 1'
#
loop_
_entity.id
_entity.type
_entity.pdbx_description
1 polymer ?
#
loop_
_entity_poly.entity_id
_entity_poly.type
_entity_poly.pdbx_seq_one_letter_code
_entity_poly.pdbx_strand_id
1 'polypeptide(L)'
;IEEHRAVREAAGLFDVSHMGEFEARGKEAGAFVHKLVTNNVRKLEVGGVLYAAMCREEGGIVDDLTVYRLGEERYMAVVNAANIEKDWDWMVSHHAEDCAFENVSDRIGLLALQGPKAESILGKLI
;
A
#
# COMPACT_ATOMS: atom_id res chain seq x y z
N ILE A 1 5.50 13.14 -23.85
CA ILE A 1 6.98 13.32 -23.73
C ILE A 1 7.32 14.39 -22.70
N GLU A 2 6.60 15.51 -22.66
CA GLU A 2 6.87 16.60 -21.72
C GLU A 2 6.81 16.18 -20.25
N GLU A 3 5.73 15.52 -19.80
CA GLU A 3 5.60 14.99 -18.43
C GLU A 3 6.71 13.99 -18.08
N HIS A 4 7.07 13.13 -19.03
CA HIS A 4 8.19 12.20 -18.85
C HIS A 4 9.51 12.93 -18.62
N ARG A 5 9.80 13.97 -19.42
CA ARG A 5 10.99 14.82 -19.23
C ARG A 5 10.93 15.57 -17.90
N ALA A 6 9.75 16.10 -17.52
CA ALA A 6 9.57 16.79 -16.25
C ALA A 6 9.96 15.90 -15.06
N VAL A 7 9.52 14.63 -15.03
CA VAL A 7 9.93 13.68 -13.98
C VAL A 7 11.42 13.38 -14.03
N ARG A 8 12.00 13.23 -15.22
CA ARG A 8 13.42 12.85 -15.38
C ARG A 8 14.39 13.98 -15.07
N GLU A 9 14.02 15.23 -15.37
CA GLU A 9 14.92 16.40 -15.30
C GLU A 9 14.59 17.34 -14.12
N ALA A 10 13.37 17.26 -13.57
CA ALA A 10 12.90 18.12 -12.48
C ALA A 10 12.00 17.36 -11.48
N ALA A 11 10.68 17.51 -11.59
CA ALA A 11 9.70 16.76 -10.83
C ALA A 11 8.38 16.67 -11.62
N GLY A 12 7.63 15.59 -11.42
CA GLY A 12 6.23 15.44 -11.81
C GLY A 12 5.39 15.13 -10.57
N LEU A 13 4.17 15.68 -10.54
CA LEU A 13 3.17 15.39 -9.53
C LEU A 13 2.05 14.59 -10.18
N PHE A 14 1.76 13.43 -9.62
CA PHE A 14 0.71 12.54 -10.11
C PHE A 14 -0.35 12.40 -9.04
N ASP A 15 -1.61 12.60 -9.44
CA ASP A 15 -2.74 12.16 -8.65
C ASP A 15 -2.95 10.66 -8.88
N VAL A 16 -2.65 9.88 -7.85
CA VAL A 16 -2.83 8.43 -7.83
C VAL A 16 -3.85 8.01 -6.77
N SER A 17 -4.79 8.90 -6.43
CA SER A 17 -5.89 8.64 -5.48
C SER A 17 -6.91 7.61 -5.97
N HIS A 18 -6.69 7.01 -7.15
CA HIS A 18 -7.48 5.90 -7.66
C HIS A 18 -7.04 4.55 -7.08
N MET A 19 -5.85 4.48 -6.47
CA MET A 19 -5.39 3.28 -5.75
C MET A 19 -6.32 2.95 -4.58
N GLY A 20 -6.32 1.70 -4.15
CA GLY A 20 -7.08 1.28 -2.97
C GLY A 20 -6.23 1.28 -1.72
N GLU A 21 -6.81 1.67 -0.59
CA GLU A 21 -6.18 1.61 0.72
C GLU A 21 -7.02 0.76 1.69
N PHE A 22 -6.44 -0.34 2.18
CA PHE A 22 -7.06 -1.20 3.18
C PHE A 22 -6.26 -1.17 4.46
N GLU A 23 -6.94 -0.93 5.58
CA GLU A 23 -6.29 -0.73 6.87
C GLU A 23 -6.65 -1.83 7.86
N ALA A 24 -5.63 -2.47 8.42
CA ALA A 24 -5.75 -3.47 9.47
C ALA A 24 -5.24 -2.91 10.81
N ARG A 25 -6.02 -3.07 11.89
CA ARG A 25 -5.71 -2.56 13.23
C ARG A 25 -5.93 -3.60 14.32
N GLY A 26 -5.01 -3.67 15.28
CA GLY A 26 -5.06 -4.56 16.43
C GLY A 26 -3.90 -5.55 16.46
N LYS A 27 -3.78 -6.28 17.58
CA LYS A 27 -2.67 -7.20 17.88
C LYS A 27 -2.39 -8.20 16.76
N GLU A 28 -3.44 -8.71 16.12
CA GLU A 28 -3.33 -9.73 15.07
C GLU A 28 -3.19 -9.16 13.66
N ALA A 29 -3.24 -7.82 13.49
CA ALA A 29 -3.19 -7.19 12.17
C ALA A 29 -1.89 -7.52 11.41
N GLY A 30 -0.76 -7.56 12.12
CA GLY A 30 0.52 -7.94 11.52
C GLY A 30 0.55 -9.40 11.07
N ALA A 31 -0.09 -10.30 11.83
CA ALA A 31 -0.19 -11.72 11.48
C ALA A 31 -1.10 -11.94 10.27
N PHE A 32 -2.26 -11.27 10.26
CA PHE A 32 -3.21 -11.28 9.15
C PHE A 32 -2.55 -10.83 7.84
N VAL A 33 -1.91 -9.65 7.83
CA VAL A 33 -1.26 -9.14 6.61
C VAL A 33 -0.08 -10.02 6.19
N HIS A 34 0.71 -10.53 7.15
CA HIS A 34 1.84 -11.42 6.84
C HIS A 34 1.43 -12.72 6.15
N LYS A 35 0.27 -13.28 6.49
CA LYS A 35 -0.27 -14.51 5.90
C LYS A 35 -0.68 -14.32 4.43
N LEU A 36 -1.08 -13.11 4.05
CA LEU A 36 -1.62 -12.81 2.73
C LEU A 36 -0.54 -12.51 1.68
N VAL A 37 0.60 -11.96 2.12
CA VAL A 37 1.62 -11.46 1.20
C VAL A 37 2.87 -12.33 1.21
N THR A 38 3.53 -12.39 0.06
CA THR A 38 4.73 -13.20 -0.16
C THR A 38 5.98 -12.68 0.56
N ASN A 39 6.01 -11.41 0.95
CA ASN A 39 7.17 -10.79 1.59
C ASN A 39 7.05 -10.80 3.14
N ASN A 40 8.18 -10.63 3.83
CA ASN A 40 8.24 -10.79 5.27
C ASN A 40 7.84 -9.51 6.03
N VAL A 41 6.54 -9.36 6.29
CA VAL A 41 5.95 -8.27 7.09
C VAL A 41 6.50 -8.20 8.51
N ARG A 42 6.97 -9.31 9.10
CA ARG A 42 7.55 -9.31 10.46
C ARG A 42 8.88 -8.58 10.57
N LYS A 43 9.57 -8.36 9.44
CA LYS A 43 10.79 -7.55 9.37
C LYS A 43 10.51 -6.05 9.19
N LEU A 44 9.24 -5.69 9.02
CA LEU A 44 8.85 -4.30 8.79
C LEU A 44 8.83 -3.54 10.12
N GLU A 45 9.71 -2.56 10.26
CA GLU A 45 9.71 -1.62 11.38
C GLU A 45 8.58 -0.59 11.23
N VAL A 46 8.17 0.03 12.34
CA VAL A 46 7.17 1.12 12.30
C VAL A 46 7.71 2.28 11.45
N GLY A 47 6.87 2.79 10.55
CA GLY A 47 7.25 3.76 9.52
C GLY A 47 7.80 3.13 8.24
N GLY A 48 8.04 1.82 8.24
CA GLY A 48 8.52 1.09 7.07
C GLY A 48 7.42 0.79 6.05
N VAL A 49 7.86 0.57 4.81
CA VAL A 49 7.05 0.02 3.71
C VAL A 49 7.79 -1.14 3.04
N LEU A 50 7.04 -2.14 2.57
CA LEU A 50 7.56 -3.19 1.70
C LEU A 50 6.65 -3.39 0.49
N TYR A 51 7.23 -3.89 -0.60
CA TYR A 51 6.51 -4.35 -1.78
C TYR A 51 6.37 -5.87 -1.74
N ALA A 52 5.21 -6.39 -2.13
CA ALA A 52 4.93 -7.82 -2.13
C ALA A 52 3.88 -8.19 -3.18
N ALA A 53 3.87 -9.46 -3.59
CA ALA A 53 2.72 -10.05 -4.26
C ALA A 53 1.80 -10.72 -3.24
N MET A 54 0.50 -10.69 -3.51
CA MET A 54 -0.54 -11.52 -2.89
C MET A 54 -0.87 -12.65 -3.86
N CYS A 55 -0.94 -13.89 -3.38
CA CYS A 55 -1.12 -15.07 -4.24
C CYS A 55 -2.29 -15.93 -3.79
N ARG A 56 -2.86 -16.68 -4.75
CA ARG A 56 -3.77 -17.79 -4.51
C ARG A 56 -3.02 -19.01 -3.97
N GLU A 57 -3.74 -20.01 -3.49
CA GLU A 57 -3.18 -21.23 -2.93
C GLU A 57 -2.32 -22.00 -3.92
N GLU A 58 -2.68 -21.99 -5.21
CA GLU A 58 -1.91 -22.60 -6.30
C GLU A 58 -0.71 -21.76 -6.78
N GLY A 59 -0.48 -20.59 -6.18
CA GLY A 59 0.66 -19.71 -6.45
C GLY A 59 0.44 -18.68 -7.56
N GLY A 60 -0.74 -18.62 -8.16
CA GLY A 60 -1.11 -17.55 -9.09
C GLY A 60 -1.22 -16.19 -8.38
N ILE A 61 -0.73 -15.12 -9.01
CA ILE A 61 -0.77 -13.77 -8.42
C ILE A 61 -2.21 -13.25 -8.43
N VAL A 62 -2.66 -12.80 -7.27
CA VAL A 62 -3.90 -12.03 -7.11
C VAL A 62 -3.62 -10.57 -7.48
N ASP A 63 -2.68 -9.92 -6.78
CA ASP A 63 -2.20 -8.57 -7.09
C ASP A 63 -0.78 -8.36 -6.56
N ASP A 64 -0.10 -7.32 -7.06
CA ASP A 64 1.06 -6.72 -6.39
C ASP A 64 0.66 -5.47 -5.61
N LEU A 65 1.26 -5.29 -4.43
CA LEU A 65 0.86 -4.23 -3.51
C LEU A 65 2.01 -3.75 -2.63
N THR A 66 1.79 -2.65 -1.92
CA THR A 66 2.68 -2.21 -0.84
C THR A 66 2.02 -2.35 0.52
N VAL A 67 2.79 -2.77 1.52
CA VAL A 67 2.35 -2.85 2.91
C VAL A 67 3.15 -1.84 3.73
N TYR A 68 2.44 -0.92 4.37
CA TYR A 68 2.97 0.03 5.34
C TYR A 68 2.73 -0.48 6.76
N ARG A 69 3.70 -0.30 7.65
CA ARG A 69 3.51 -0.43 9.10
C ARG A 69 3.41 0.96 9.69
N LEU A 70 2.19 1.46 9.84
CA LEU A 70 1.90 2.83 10.28
C LEU A 70 1.95 3.00 11.81
N GLY A 71 2.05 1.90 12.56
CA GLY A 71 2.16 1.87 14.03
C GLY A 71 2.42 0.46 14.52
N GLU A 72 2.51 0.26 15.84
CA GLU A 72 2.81 -1.06 16.42
C GLU A 72 1.81 -2.15 15.97
N GLU A 73 0.53 -1.79 15.93
CA GLU A 73 -0.61 -2.65 15.59
C GLU A 73 -1.46 -2.07 14.44
N ARG A 74 -0.85 -1.29 13.54
CA ARG A 74 -1.55 -0.63 12.43
C ARG A 74 -0.80 -0.84 11.12
N TYR A 75 -1.46 -1.46 10.17
CA TYR A 75 -0.93 -1.78 8.84
C TYR A 75 -1.86 -1.26 7.76
N MET A 76 -1.30 -0.87 6.62
CA MET A 76 -2.07 -0.44 5.46
C MET A 76 -1.53 -1.11 4.20
N ALA A 77 -2.41 -1.78 3.47
CA ALA A 77 -2.13 -2.31 2.13
C ALA A 77 -2.61 -1.28 1.10
N VAL A 78 -1.74 -0.91 0.16
CA VAL A 78 -2.09 -0.09 -1.00
C VAL A 78 -2.08 -0.96 -2.25
N VAL A 79 -3.24 -1.12 -2.88
CA VAL A 79 -3.51 -2.07 -3.99
C VAL A 79 -3.83 -1.36 -5.30
N ASN A 80 -3.72 -2.06 -6.42
CA ASN A 80 -4.02 -1.49 -7.72
C ASN A 80 -5.51 -1.16 -7.87
N ALA A 81 -5.81 0.00 -8.47
CA ALA A 81 -7.17 0.52 -8.62
C ALA A 81 -8.17 -0.46 -9.27
N ALA A 82 -7.75 -1.13 -10.34
CA ALA A 82 -8.60 -2.09 -11.06
C ALA A 82 -8.91 -3.36 -10.25
N ASN A 83 -8.17 -3.58 -9.15
CA ASN A 83 -8.24 -4.79 -8.33
C ASN A 83 -8.87 -4.55 -6.96
N ILE A 84 -9.29 -3.33 -6.62
CA ILE A 84 -9.81 -2.98 -5.29
C ILE A 84 -10.87 -3.97 -4.80
N GLU A 85 -11.95 -4.20 -5.57
CA GLU A 85 -13.04 -5.09 -5.16
C GLU A 85 -12.56 -6.54 -5.01
N LYS A 86 -11.81 -7.04 -6.00
CA LYS A 86 -11.26 -8.39 -6.02
C LYS A 86 -10.30 -8.64 -4.85
N ASP A 87 -9.46 -7.67 -4.53
CA ASP A 87 -8.46 -7.76 -3.47
C ASP A 87 -9.12 -7.62 -2.10
N TRP A 88 -10.10 -6.73 -1.97
CA TRP A 88 -10.90 -6.60 -0.76
C TRP A 88 -11.60 -7.92 -0.42
N ASP A 89 -12.32 -8.50 -1.38
CA ASP A 89 -13.01 -9.78 -1.20
C ASP A 89 -12.04 -10.92 -0.88
N TRP A 90 -10.88 -10.94 -1.54
CA TRP A 90 -9.83 -11.90 -1.26
C TRP A 90 -9.31 -11.76 0.18
N MET A 91 -8.95 -10.56 0.62
CA MET A 91 -8.45 -10.34 1.97
C MET A 91 -9.51 -10.63 3.04
N VAL A 92 -10.76 -10.23 2.81
CA VAL A 92 -11.90 -10.50 3.70
C VAL A 92 -12.17 -12.01 3.84
N SER A 93 -12.12 -12.77 2.74
CA SER A 93 -12.32 -14.23 2.79
C SER A 93 -11.25 -14.97 3.60
N HIS A 94 -10.08 -14.35 3.80
CA HIS A 94 -8.96 -14.91 4.56
C HIS A 94 -8.80 -14.31 5.96
N HIS A 95 -9.65 -13.34 6.31
CA HIS A 95 -9.65 -12.64 7.58
C HIS A 95 -10.22 -13.54 8.67
N ALA A 96 -9.33 -14.25 9.36
CA ALA A 96 -9.67 -15.16 10.46
C ALA A 96 -9.22 -14.63 11.83
N GLU A 97 -8.35 -13.62 11.79
CA GLU A 97 -7.71 -12.99 12.93
C GLU A 97 -8.64 -11.95 13.58
N ASP A 98 -8.51 -11.78 14.90
CA ASP A 98 -9.27 -10.77 15.65
C ASP A 98 -8.61 -9.39 15.50
N CYS A 99 -8.75 -8.79 14.32
CA CYS A 99 -8.33 -7.43 14.03
C CYS A 99 -9.43 -6.66 13.29
N ALA A 100 -9.42 -5.33 13.42
CA ALA A 100 -10.30 -4.49 12.62
C ALA A 100 -9.71 -4.35 11.22
N PHE A 101 -10.52 -4.59 10.19
CA PHE A 101 -10.12 -4.45 8.80
C PHE A 101 -11.13 -3.58 8.05
N GLU A 102 -10.68 -2.50 7.44
CA GLU A 102 -11.53 -1.50 6.79
C GLU A 102 -10.98 -1.09 5.41
N ASN A 103 -11.88 -0.92 4.44
CA ASN A 103 -11.55 -0.27 3.17
C ASN A 103 -11.67 1.25 3.37
N VAL A 104 -10.55 1.95 3.26
CA VAL A 104 -10.44 3.38 3.57
C VAL A 104 -10.19 4.24 2.33
N SER A 105 -10.31 3.64 1.13
CA SER A 105 -9.95 4.26 -0.15
C SER A 105 -10.70 5.58 -0.39
N ASP A 106 -12.00 5.65 -0.09
CA ASP A 106 -12.79 6.88 -0.27
C ASP A 106 -12.40 8.04 0.67
N ARG A 107 -11.50 7.78 1.64
CA ARG A 107 -11.08 8.74 2.67
C ARG A 107 -9.64 9.20 2.51
N ILE A 108 -8.87 8.59 1.63
CA ILE A 108 -7.44 8.85 1.45
C ILE A 108 -7.19 9.34 0.03
N GLY A 109 -6.56 10.52 -0.09
CA GLY A 109 -5.95 10.96 -1.34
C GLY A 109 -4.49 10.53 -1.39
N LEU A 110 -4.01 10.13 -2.56
CA LEU A 110 -2.64 9.68 -2.77
C LEU A 110 -1.98 10.48 -3.89
N LEU A 111 -0.93 11.23 -3.54
CA LEU A 111 -0.15 12.03 -4.47
C LEU A 111 1.28 11.49 -4.57
N ALA A 112 1.74 11.23 -5.78
CA ALA A 112 3.12 10.84 -6.04
C ALA A 112 3.90 12.03 -6.61
N LEU A 113 4.79 12.59 -5.78
CA LEU A 113 5.79 13.57 -6.22
C LEU A 113 7.08 12.84 -6.58
N GLN A 114 7.48 12.89 -7.86
CA GLN A 114 8.55 12.05 -8.40
C GLN A 114 9.55 12.87 -9.22
N GLY A 115 10.85 12.63 -9.05
CA GLY A 115 11.92 13.24 -9.84
C GLY A 115 13.08 13.77 -9.00
N PRO A 116 14.21 14.16 -9.63
CA PRO A 116 15.43 14.56 -8.92
C PRO A 116 15.27 15.80 -8.04
N LYS A 117 14.25 16.64 -8.27
CA LYS A 117 13.96 17.81 -7.44
C LYS A 117 12.84 17.58 -6.42
N ALA A 118 12.20 16.40 -6.40
CA ALA A 118 11.05 16.10 -5.56
C ALA A 118 11.31 16.36 -4.06
N GLU A 119 12.43 15.85 -3.53
CA GLU A 119 12.81 16.03 -2.13
C GLU A 119 12.95 17.52 -1.77
N SER A 120 13.66 18.29 -2.60
CA SER A 120 13.85 19.73 -2.38
C SER A 120 12.56 20.56 -2.44
N ILE A 121 11.57 20.08 -3.20
CA ILE A 121 10.25 20.71 -3.31
C ILE A 121 9.44 20.39 -2.05
N LEU A 122 9.38 19.11 -1.66
CA LEU A 122 8.63 18.65 -0.50
C LEU A 122 9.19 19.24 0.80
N GLY A 123 10.51 19.34 0.93
CA GLY A 123 11.20 19.89 2.10
C GLY A 123 10.92 21.38 2.41
N LYS A 124 10.10 22.06 1.61
CA LYS A 124 9.62 23.43 1.90
C LYS A 124 8.29 23.43 2.67
N LEU A 125 7.64 22.28 2.78
CA LEU A 125 6.31 22.11 3.39
C LEU A 125 6.35 21.37 4.73
N ILE A 126 7.50 20.77 5.06
CA ILE A 126 7.80 20.03 6.30
C ILE A 126 8.95 20.72 7.04
#